data_AF-A0A7V8AHX0-F1
#
_entry.id   AF-A0A7V8AHX0-F1
#
_cell.length_a   1.000
_cell.length_b   1.000
_cell.length_c   1.000
_cell.angle_alpha   90.00
_cell.angle_beta   90.00
_cell.angle_gamma   90.00
#
_symmetry.space_group_name_H-M   'P 1'
#
loop_
_entity.id
_entity.type
_entity.pdbx_description
1 polymer ?
#
loop_
_entity_poly.entity_id
_entity_poly.type
_entity_poly.pdbx_seq_one_letter_code
_entity_poly.pdbx_strand_id
1 'polypeptide(L)'
;MNENARDFMVVLDSHGFNHQDAFVEALGITNHDMLIIDGLHKDSDLLTFDEIWRLKFKQTGARQLILARLNLTMAQEARFY
;
A
#
# COMPACT_ATOMS: atom_id res chain seq x y z
N MET A 1 17.02 3.42 -17.20
CA MET A 1 15.96 3.41 -16.16
C MET A 1 16.36 4.45 -15.13
N ASN A 2 15.44 5.32 -14.69
CA ASN A 2 15.72 6.22 -13.57
C ASN A 2 15.48 5.43 -12.29
N GLU A 3 16.53 5.21 -11.51
CA GLU A 3 16.52 4.24 -10.39
C GLU A 3 16.13 4.87 -9.05
N ASN A 4 15.84 6.17 -9.03
CA ASN A 4 15.51 6.91 -7.81
C ASN A 4 14.04 7.33 -7.79
N ALA A 5 13.35 7.03 -6.69
CA ALA A 5 12.03 7.58 -6.40
C ALA A 5 12.15 9.09 -6.13
N ARG A 6 11.33 9.90 -6.78
CA ARG A 6 11.32 11.37 -6.69
C ARG A 6 10.22 11.89 -5.77
N ASP A 7 9.14 11.13 -5.62
CA ASP A 7 8.03 11.42 -4.73
C ASP A 7 7.49 10.14 -4.06
N PHE A 8 6.82 10.33 -2.93
CA PHE A 8 6.22 9.23 -2.19
C PHE A 8 4.92 9.66 -1.53
N MET A 9 4.03 8.68 -1.33
CA MET A 9 2.79 8.85 -0.57
C MET A 9 2.73 7.82 0.55
N VAL A 10 2.24 8.26 1.70
CA VAL A 10 2.07 7.44 2.90
C VAL A 10 0.58 7.32 3.20
N VAL A 11 0.06 6.09 3.22
CA VAL A 11 -1.34 5.81 3.54
C VAL A 11 -1.40 4.62 4.49
N LEU A 12 -1.51 4.91 5.79
CA LEU A 12 -1.48 3.89 6.85
C LEU A 12 -2.85 3.61 7.46
N ASP A 13 -3.85 4.41 7.11
CA ASP A 13 -5.23 4.25 7.57
C ASP A 13 -6.14 4.01 6.37
N SER A 14 -6.79 2.85 6.35
CA SER A 14 -7.71 2.44 5.29
C SER A 14 -9.17 2.35 5.76
N HIS A 15 -9.49 2.82 6.98
CA HIS A 15 -10.85 2.75 7.53
C HIS A 15 -11.89 3.54 6.73
N GLY A 16 -11.46 4.57 5.99
CA GLY A 16 -12.32 5.33 5.09
C GLY A 16 -12.83 4.55 3.86
N PHE A 17 -12.28 3.37 3.58
CA PHE A 17 -12.69 2.54 2.45
C PHE A 17 -13.60 1.41 2.92
N ASN A 18 -14.74 1.23 2.25
CA ASN A 18 -15.69 0.18 2.63
C ASN A 18 -15.11 -1.22 2.41
N HIS A 19 -14.35 -1.41 1.33
CA HIS A 19 -13.83 -2.69 0.88
C HIS A 19 -12.33 -2.58 0.56
N GLN A 20 -11.62 -3.69 0.73
CA GLN A 20 -10.19 -3.80 0.45
C GLN A 20 -9.86 -3.45 -1.01
N ASP A 21 -10.66 -3.94 -1.96
CA ASP A 21 -10.53 -3.60 -3.39
C ASP A 21 -10.60 -2.08 -3.63
N ALA A 22 -11.53 -1.37 -2.97
CA ALA A 22 -11.68 0.07 -3.13
C ALA A 22 -10.47 0.85 -2.60
N PHE A 23 -9.84 0.35 -1.53
CA PHE A 23 -8.58 0.90 -1.02
C PHE A 23 -7.44 0.70 -2.02
N VAL A 24 -7.30 -0.52 -2.55
CA VAL A 24 -6.26 -0.86 -3.55
C VAL A 24 -6.45 -0.07 -4.84
N GLU A 25 -7.68 0.09 -5.32
CA GLU A 25 -7.99 0.89 -6.51
C GLU A 25 -7.64 2.37 -6.32
N ALA A 26 -7.99 2.94 -5.16
CA ALA A 26 -7.66 4.33 -4.85
C ALA A 26 -6.15 4.57 -4.79
N LEU A 27 -5.37 3.60 -4.30
CA LEU A 27 -3.91 3.65 -4.35
C LEU A 27 -3.38 3.54 -5.79
N GLY A 28 -3.94 2.64 -6.60
CA GLY A 28 -3.49 2.36 -7.96
C GLY A 28 -3.70 3.50 -8.96
N ILE A 29 -4.67 4.39 -8.72
CA ILE A 29 -4.87 5.59 -9.54
C ILE A 29 -3.90 6.73 -9.18
N THR A 30 -3.11 6.59 -8.12
CA THR A 30 -2.05 7.56 -7.79
C THR A 30 -0.83 7.35 -8.67
N ASN A 31 -0.03 8.42 -8.87
CA ASN A 31 1.13 8.40 -9.76
C ASN A 31 2.45 8.69 -9.04
N HIS A 32 2.57 8.28 -7.77
CA HIS A 32 3.80 8.43 -6.98
C HIS A 32 4.84 7.36 -7.31
N ASP A 33 6.14 7.69 -7.24
CA ASP A 33 7.23 6.73 -7.44
C ASP A 33 7.29 5.66 -6.33
N MET A 34 6.81 6.00 -5.12
CA MET A 34 6.75 5.07 -3.99
C MET A 34 5.45 5.22 -3.18
N LEU A 35 4.88 4.09 -2.77
CA LEU A 35 3.82 4.00 -1.76
C LEU A 35 4.34 3.34 -0.50
N ILE A 36 4.04 3.94 0.65
CA ILE A 36 4.21 3.34 1.96
C ILE A 36 2.82 3.09 2.53
N ILE A 37 2.45 1.83 2.71
CA ILE A 37 1.10 1.44 3.11
C ILE A 37 1.11 0.55 4.34
N ASP A 38 -0.04 0.43 4.99
CA ASP A 38 -0.25 -0.75 5.84
C ASP A 38 -0.54 -1.97 4.95
N GLY A 39 0.05 -3.11 5.29
CA GLY A 39 -0.23 -4.38 4.61
C GLY A 39 -1.61 -4.94 4.96
N LEU A 40 -2.25 -4.39 5.99
CA LEU A 40 -3.58 -4.75 6.45
C LEU A 40 -4.58 -3.65 6.08
N HIS A 41 -5.70 -4.04 5.50
CA HIS A 41 -6.91 -3.23 5.44
C HIS A 41 -7.61 -3.28 6.81
N LYS A 42 -7.96 -2.09 7.36
CA LYS A 42 -8.63 -1.92 8.66
C LYS A 42 -8.00 -2.73 9.80
N ASP A 43 -6.68 -2.74 9.85
CA ASP A 43 -5.86 -3.42 10.87
C ASP A 43 -5.96 -4.95 10.94
N SER A 44 -6.81 -5.62 10.14
CA SER A 44 -7.01 -7.08 10.22
C SER A 44 -6.92 -7.82 8.90
N ASP A 45 -7.31 -7.20 7.79
CA ASP A 45 -7.52 -7.92 6.52
C ASP A 45 -6.26 -7.81 5.65
N LEU A 46 -5.55 -8.92 5.47
CA LEU A 46 -4.29 -8.90 4.73
C LEU A 46 -4.50 -8.63 3.24
N LEU A 47 -3.76 -7.66 2.71
CA LEU A 47 -3.64 -7.47 1.27
C LEU A 47 -3.04 -8.70 0.61
N THR A 48 -3.72 -9.20 -0.42
CA THR A 48 -3.28 -10.35 -1.19
C THR A 48 -2.09 -10.00 -2.10
N PHE A 49 -1.40 -11.03 -2.58
CA PHE A 49 -0.33 -10.85 -3.55
C PHE A 49 -0.82 -10.13 -4.82
N ASP A 50 -2.00 -10.50 -5.33
CA ASP A 50 -2.53 -9.94 -6.57
C ASP A 50 -2.88 -8.44 -6.41
N GLU A 51 -3.42 -8.05 -5.26
CA GLU A 51 -3.69 -6.65 -4.95
C GLU A 51 -2.40 -5.83 -4.85
N ILE A 52 -1.37 -6.34 -4.16
CA ILE A 52 -0.06 -5.67 -4.11
C ILE A 52 0.59 -5.63 -5.49
N TRP A 53 0.39 -6.67 -6.31
CA TRP A 53 0.93 -6.73 -7.66
C TRP A 53 0.32 -5.67 -8.57
N ARG A 54 -1.00 -5.40 -8.44
CA ARG A 54 -1.68 -4.32 -9.17
C ARG A 54 -1.06 -2.94 -8.90
N LEU A 55 -0.49 -2.73 -7.70
CA LEU A 55 0.15 -1.47 -7.33
C LEU A 55 1.60 -1.33 -7.85
N LYS A 56 2.20 -2.36 -8.46
CA LYS A 56 3.60 -2.27 -8.93
C LYS A 56 3.80 -1.34 -10.12
N PHE A 57 2.70 -0.97 -10.79
CA PHE A 57 2.72 -0.08 -11.94
C PHE A 57 1.77 1.08 -11.69
N LYS A 58 2.28 2.29 -11.93
CA LYS A 58 1.46 3.50 -12.02
C LYS A 58 0.44 3.34 -13.14
N GLN A 59 -0.62 4.15 -13.10
CA GLN A 59 -1.57 4.23 -14.21
C GLN A 59 -0.89 4.58 -15.55
N THR A 60 0.22 5.30 -15.51
CA THR A 60 1.05 5.63 -16.70
C THR A 60 1.88 4.45 -17.24
N GLY A 61 1.89 3.31 -16.56
CA GLY A 61 2.70 2.13 -16.90
C GLY A 61 4.13 2.15 -16.35
N ALA A 62 4.57 3.24 -15.72
CA ALA A 62 5.87 3.31 -15.05
C ALA A 62 5.87 2.46 -13.76
N ARG A 63 7.05 1.98 -13.34
CA ARG A 63 7.19 1.22 -12.09
C ARG A 63 6.96 2.11 -10.86
N GLN A 64 6.35 1.53 -9.84
CA GLN A 64 6.12 2.11 -8.52
C GLN A 64 6.67 1.16 -7.44
N LEU A 65 7.43 1.69 -6.48
CA LEU A 65 7.90 0.94 -5.32
C LEU A 65 6.81 0.86 -4.27
N ILE A 66 6.62 -0.31 -3.66
CA ILE A 66 5.64 -0.52 -2.59
C ILE A 66 6.39 -1.01 -1.35
N LEU A 67 6.23 -0.30 -0.24
CA LEU A 67 6.74 -0.67 1.08
C LEU A 67 5.56 -0.86 2.03
N ALA A 68 5.55 -1.97 2.77
CA ALA A 68 4.58 -2.19 3.84
C ALA A 68 5.19 -1.78 5.18
N ARG A 69 4.43 -1.03 5.98
CA ARG A 69 4.79 -0.72 7.37
C ARG A 69 4.67 -1.98 8.22
N LEU A 70 5.74 -2.32 8.93
CA LEU A 70 5.74 -3.27 10.03
C LEU A 70 6.00 -2.49 11.33
N ASN A 71 5.09 -2.59 12.30
CA ASN A 71 5.31 -1.98 13.62
C ASN A 71 6.10 -2.96 14.49
N LEU A 72 7.30 -2.57 14.93
CA LEU A 72 8.19 -3.42 15.73
C LEU A 72 8.20 -3.05 17.23
N THR A 73 7.57 -1.94 17.62
CA THR A 73 7.71 -1.37 18.98
C THR A 73 6.46 -1.50 19.83
N MET A 74 5.30 -1.73 19.21
CA MET A 74 4.03 -1.97 19.90
C MET A 74 3.35 -3.21 19.32
N ALA A 75 3.12 -4.22 20.15
CA ALA A 75 2.23 -5.31 19.80
C ALA A 75 0.81 -4.76 19.67
N GLN A 76 0.22 -4.87 18.49
CA GLN A 76 -1.20 -4.56 18.27
C GLN A 76 -1.94 -5.88 18.25
N GLU A 77 -2.88 -6.07 19.19
CA GLU A 77 -3.55 -7.37 19.39
C GLU A 77 -4.27 -7.93 18.15
N ALA A 78 -4.58 -7.08 17.15
CA ALA A 78 -5.25 -7.46 15.90
C ALA A 78 -4.30 -7.87 14.75
N ARG A 79 -2.97 -7.81 14.95
CA ARG A 79 -1.99 -8.03 13.87
C ARG A 79 -1.32 -9.40 13.98
N PHE A 80 -1.08 -10.05 12.84
CA PHE A 80 -0.52 -11.41 12.75
C PHE A 80 0.99 -11.52 13.11
N TYR A 81 1.60 -10.49 13.69
CA TYR A 81 3.04 -10.41 13.94
C TYR A 81 3.37 -9.78 15.31
#